data_AF-A0A1C4ZJ86-F1
#
_entry.id   AF-A0A1C4ZJ86-F1
#
_cell.length_a   1.000
_cell.length_b   1.000
_cell.length_c   1.000
_cell.angle_alpha   90.00
_cell.angle_beta   90.00
_cell.angle_gamma   90.00
#
_symmetry.space_group_name_H-M   'P 1'
#
loop_
_entity.id
_entity.type
_entity.pdbx_description
1 polymer ?
#
loop_
_entity_poly.entity_id
_entity_poly.type
_entity_poly.pdbx_seq_one_letter_code
_entity_poly.pdbx_strand_id
1 'polypeptide(L)'
;MGEVWRAHDRLLGRDVAMKFIGERELRETPGAEAILRDEARAGGSLLGHPQIVSVLDLLEVDTALHQGPALVMEYVEGCNLAEWIVRYVPKLDEYTRQVLGLFISLEIIQAIQAAHRRDILHRDIKPLNILLSTDGRVKVADFGLARVVEAITRTHTVKARQTPLYAAPEQWREEKLDKSTDVYQLAATLYHLIAGRPANEGQGLWGLYRWHEIGKVVPLKEREPTLVPEVADVITNGLKEKGEDRPSLWSMFDPISTALMKPCRLEIDATGCTDEQVAEIVKVTDFEEEMLREPGKRFPFPNPLEAAQEAIAAVLLGGKSAISPP
;
A
#
# COMPACT_ATOMS: atom_id res chain seq x y z
N MET A 1 -17.89 3.07 5.84
CA MET A 1 -16.50 3.49 5.75
C MET A 1 -16.57 4.97 5.48
N GLY A 2 -15.81 5.76 6.22
CA GLY A 2 -15.79 7.20 6.10
C GLY A 2 -15.52 7.70 4.69
N GLU A 3 -16.09 8.84 4.32
CA GLU A 3 -15.71 9.53 3.09
C GLU A 3 -14.39 10.28 3.31
N VAL A 4 -13.51 10.26 2.31
CA VAL A 4 -12.26 11.02 2.31
C VAL A 4 -12.35 12.12 1.26
N TRP A 5 -12.16 13.36 1.67
CA TRP A 5 -12.22 14.53 0.81
C TRP A 5 -10.85 15.21 0.73
N ARG A 6 -10.50 15.74 -0.44
CA ARG A 6 -9.40 16.70 -0.58
C ARG A 6 -9.89 18.06 -0.09
N ALA A 7 -9.17 18.65 0.85
CA ALA A 7 -9.43 19.99 1.37
C ALA A 7 -8.17 20.86 1.24
N HIS A 8 -8.36 22.17 1.22
CA HIS A 8 -7.27 23.14 1.16
C HIS A 8 -7.14 23.87 2.49
N ASP A 9 -6.02 23.67 3.18
CA ASP A 9 -5.66 24.42 4.38
C ASP A 9 -5.26 25.84 3.98
N ARG A 10 -6.19 26.78 4.20
CA ARG A 10 -6.03 28.20 3.81
C ARG A 10 -4.95 28.92 4.61
N LEU A 11 -4.61 28.44 5.81
CA LEU A 11 -3.62 29.09 6.66
C LEU A 11 -2.20 28.72 6.22
N LEU A 12 -1.98 27.43 5.93
CA LEU A 12 -0.68 26.91 5.51
C LEU A 12 -0.50 26.87 3.99
N GLY A 13 -1.57 27.09 3.21
CA GLY A 13 -1.54 27.12 1.75
C GLY A 13 -1.22 25.75 1.13
N ARG A 14 -1.74 24.67 1.71
CA ARG A 14 -1.47 23.29 1.25
C ARG A 14 -2.73 22.44 1.21
N ASP A 15 -2.71 21.41 0.36
CA ASP A 15 -3.78 20.43 0.33
C ASP A 15 -3.62 19.39 1.44
N VAL A 16 -4.75 18.94 2.00
CA VAL A 16 -4.85 17.91 3.04
C VAL A 16 -5.98 16.93 2.68
N ALA A 17 -5.88 15.71 3.20
CA ALA A 17 -6.95 14.73 3.12
C ALA A 17 -7.76 14.76 4.43
N MET A 18 -9.08 14.91 4.33
CA MET A 18 -9.99 14.88 5.48
C MET A 18 -10.87 13.64 5.41
N LYS A 19 -10.75 12.78 6.43
CA LYS A 19 -11.57 11.57 6.58
C LYS A 19 -12.66 11.83 7.61
N PHE A 20 -13.90 11.69 7.17
CA PHE A 20 -15.11 11.86 7.98
C PHE A 20 -15.69 10.51 8.35
N ILE A 21 -16.44 10.43 9.45
CA ILE A 21 -17.25 9.24 9.74
C ILE A 21 -18.55 9.35 8.93
N GLY A 22 -18.96 8.30 8.22
CA GLY A 22 -20.23 8.34 7.49
C GLY A 22 -21.42 8.50 8.44
N GLU A 23 -22.44 9.29 8.07
CA GLU A 23 -23.62 9.56 8.92
C GLU A 23 -24.28 8.27 9.45
N ARG A 24 -24.34 7.25 8.59
CA ARG A 24 -24.87 5.94 8.95
C ARG A 24 -24.07 5.28 10.06
N GLU A 25 -22.75 5.38 10.02
CA GLU A 25 -21.85 4.77 11.01
C GLU A 25 -21.90 5.52 12.34
N LEU A 26 -21.99 6.85 12.31
CA LEU A 26 -22.25 7.67 13.51
C LEU A 26 -23.57 7.27 14.20
N ARG A 27 -24.62 6.99 13.43
CA ARG A 27 -25.94 6.61 13.98
C ARG A 27 -26.04 5.14 14.41
N GLU A 28 -25.48 4.23 13.62
CA GLU A 28 -25.66 2.78 13.80
C GLU A 28 -24.57 2.14 14.67
N THR A 29 -23.43 2.81 14.87
CA THR A 29 -22.29 2.27 15.63
C THR A 29 -22.04 3.11 16.88
N PRO A 30 -22.56 2.70 18.05
CA PRO A 30 -22.20 3.32 19.32
C PRO A 30 -20.67 3.33 19.50
N GLY A 31 -20.10 4.53 19.67
CA GLY A 31 -18.66 4.71 19.83
C GLY A 31 -17.86 4.97 18.55
N ALA A 32 -18.50 5.16 17.39
CA ALA A 32 -17.83 5.51 16.12
C ALA A 32 -16.82 6.67 16.26
N GLU A 33 -17.18 7.72 17.00
CA GLU A 33 -16.28 8.84 17.27
C GLU A 33 -15.03 8.44 18.07
N ALA A 34 -15.18 7.53 19.04
CA ALA A 34 -14.06 7.02 19.82
C ALA A 34 -13.08 6.22 18.94
N ILE A 35 -13.61 5.53 17.90
CA ILE A 35 -12.79 4.83 16.89
C ILE A 35 -11.86 5.82 16.19
N LEU A 36 -12.42 6.91 15.66
CA LEU A 36 -11.65 7.88 14.91
C LEU A 36 -10.64 8.61 15.80
N ARG A 37 -11.00 8.87 17.06
CA ARG A 37 -10.06 9.42 18.06
C ARG A 37 -8.91 8.46 18.37
N ASP A 38 -9.18 7.16 18.47
CA ASP A 38 -8.14 6.15 18.66
C ASP A 38 -7.24 5.99 17.41
N GLU A 39 -7.81 6.09 16.21
CA GLU A 39 -7.08 6.14 14.94
C GLU A 39 -6.14 7.35 14.91
N ALA A 40 -6.65 8.54 15.26
CA ALA A 40 -5.86 9.76 15.36
C ALA A 40 -4.66 9.61 16.32
N ARG A 41 -4.89 8.97 17.48
CA ARG A 41 -3.82 8.70 18.47
C ARG A 41 -2.79 7.71 17.96
N ALA A 42 -3.23 6.62 17.34
CA ALA A 42 -2.33 5.62 16.75
C ALA A 42 -1.48 6.23 15.64
N GLY A 43 -2.12 6.92 14.68
CA GLY A 43 -1.44 7.62 13.59
C GLY A 43 -0.51 8.73 14.08
N GLY A 44 -0.92 9.50 15.10
CA GLY A 44 -0.08 10.52 15.73
C GLY A 44 1.19 9.96 16.36
N SER A 45 1.14 8.75 16.93
CA SER A 45 2.35 8.08 17.45
C SER A 45 3.31 7.59 16.36
N LEU A 46 2.81 7.46 15.12
CA LEU A 46 3.55 7.06 13.93
C LEU A 46 4.06 8.24 13.11
N LEU A 47 3.74 9.47 13.53
CA LEU A 47 4.12 10.71 12.85
C LEU A 47 5.62 10.77 12.56
N GLY A 48 5.96 11.22 11.36
CA GLY A 48 7.33 11.43 10.90
C GLY A 48 7.98 10.21 10.26
N HIS A 49 7.31 9.05 10.16
CA HIS A 49 7.81 7.93 9.37
C HIS A 49 7.55 8.19 7.86
N PRO A 50 8.56 8.10 6.98
CA PRO A 50 8.41 8.51 5.58
C PRO A 50 7.33 7.71 4.83
N GLN A 51 7.23 6.41 5.11
CA GLN A 51 6.28 5.51 4.46
C GLN A 51 4.92 5.38 5.16
N ILE A 52 4.58 6.25 6.12
CA ILE A 52 3.26 6.25 6.78
C ILE A 52 2.56 7.58 6.49
N VAL A 53 1.28 7.52 6.14
CA VAL A 53 0.44 8.71 6.02
C VAL A 53 0.35 9.40 7.37
N SER A 54 0.82 10.64 7.42
CA SER A 54 0.87 11.46 8.62
C SER A 54 -0.53 11.95 8.99
N VAL A 55 -0.93 11.69 10.23
CA VAL A 55 -2.08 12.36 10.86
C VAL A 55 -1.61 13.74 11.30
N LEU A 56 -2.29 14.78 10.81
CA LEU A 56 -1.95 16.17 11.06
C LEU A 56 -2.77 16.76 12.20
N ASP A 57 -4.06 16.45 12.25
CA ASP A 57 -4.97 16.98 13.27
C ASP A 57 -6.25 16.12 13.37
N LEU A 58 -7.04 16.39 14.41
CA LEU A 58 -8.41 15.89 14.56
C LEU A 58 -9.33 17.08 14.87
N LEU A 59 -10.25 17.37 13.96
CA LEU A 59 -11.17 18.50 14.05
C LEU A 59 -12.58 18.05 14.39
N GLU A 60 -13.37 18.89 15.06
CA GLU A 60 -14.82 18.76 15.06
C GLU A 60 -15.37 19.56 13.89
N VAL A 61 -16.16 18.92 13.03
CA VAL A 61 -16.70 19.52 11.81
C VAL A 61 -18.22 19.41 11.83
N ASP A 62 -18.90 20.55 11.93
CA ASP A 62 -20.36 20.65 11.83
C ASP A 62 -20.73 21.42 10.56
N THR A 63 -21.01 20.67 9.49
CA THR A 63 -21.45 21.18 8.19
C THR A 63 -22.78 20.55 7.81
N ALA A 64 -23.36 21.00 6.69
CA ALA A 64 -24.57 20.38 6.15
C ALA A 64 -24.36 18.94 5.64
N LEU A 65 -23.11 18.53 5.39
CA LEU A 65 -22.75 17.22 4.82
C LEU A 65 -22.12 16.27 5.84
N HIS A 66 -21.37 16.82 6.80
CA HIS A 66 -20.60 16.07 7.80
C HIS A 66 -20.79 16.67 9.17
N GLN A 67 -21.00 15.82 10.18
CA GLN A 67 -21.15 16.19 11.58
C GLN A 67 -20.19 15.36 12.44
N GLY A 68 -19.57 15.98 13.44
CA GLY A 68 -18.66 15.32 14.37
C GLY A 68 -17.20 15.28 13.91
N PRO A 69 -16.38 14.32 14.42
CA PRO A 69 -14.94 14.38 14.27
C PRO A 69 -14.50 14.06 12.83
N ALA A 70 -13.49 14.79 12.35
CA ALA A 70 -12.83 14.62 11.06
C ALA A 70 -11.32 14.52 11.25
N LEU A 71 -10.73 13.45 10.73
CA LEU A 71 -9.29 13.21 10.79
C LEU A 71 -8.62 13.95 9.62
N VAL A 72 -7.70 14.86 9.94
CA VAL A 72 -6.90 15.59 8.96
C VAL A 72 -5.58 14.85 8.77
N MET A 73 -5.26 14.53 7.53
CA MET A 73 -4.08 13.75 7.14
C MET A 73 -3.32 14.47 6.04
N GLU A 74 -2.05 14.12 5.85
CA GLU A 74 -1.32 14.56 4.66
C GLU A 74 -2.05 14.11 3.39
N TYR A 75 -2.11 14.99 2.40
CA TYR A 75 -2.60 14.63 1.07
C TYR A 75 -1.46 14.00 0.28
N VAL A 76 -1.65 12.77 -0.17
CA VAL A 76 -0.71 12.05 -1.03
C VAL A 76 -1.23 12.16 -2.46
N GLU A 77 -0.61 13.04 -3.25
CA GLU A 77 -0.93 13.20 -4.67
C GLU A 77 -0.41 11.99 -5.46
N GLY A 78 -1.29 11.27 -6.15
CA GLY A 78 -0.95 10.06 -6.89
C GLY A 78 -2.13 9.08 -6.92
N CYS A 79 -1.86 7.79 -6.79
CA CYS A 79 -2.89 6.75 -6.79
C CYS A 79 -2.69 5.71 -5.70
N ASN A 80 -3.69 4.87 -5.43
CA ASN A 80 -3.49 3.70 -4.58
C ASN A 80 -2.90 2.52 -5.37
N LEU A 81 -2.35 1.53 -4.67
CA LEU A 81 -1.70 0.37 -5.27
C LEU A 81 -2.69 -0.51 -6.05
N ALA A 82 -3.98 -0.52 -5.68
CA ALA A 82 -4.99 -1.26 -6.44
C ALA A 82 -5.16 -0.67 -7.85
N GLU A 83 -5.22 0.66 -7.94
CA GLU A 83 -5.24 1.38 -9.20
C GLU A 83 -3.94 1.17 -9.98
N TRP A 84 -2.79 1.16 -9.29
CA TRP A 84 -1.49 0.92 -9.91
C TRP A 84 -1.41 -0.45 -10.59
N ILE A 85 -1.83 -1.50 -9.88
CA ILE A 85 -1.86 -2.88 -10.38
C ILE A 85 -2.73 -3.00 -11.64
N VAL A 86 -3.86 -2.28 -11.70
CA VAL A 86 -4.77 -2.36 -12.86
C VAL A 86 -4.26 -1.52 -14.03
N ARG A 87 -3.76 -0.31 -13.77
CA ARG A 87 -3.48 0.68 -14.83
C ARG A 87 -2.08 0.62 -15.41
N TYR A 88 -1.07 0.26 -14.60
CA TYR A 88 0.33 0.41 -14.97
C TYR A 88 1.08 -0.91 -15.03
N VAL A 89 0.87 -1.83 -14.07
CA VAL A 89 1.56 -3.14 -14.07
C VAL A 89 1.49 -3.90 -15.40
N PRO A 90 0.34 -3.96 -16.13
CA PRO A 90 0.26 -4.63 -17.43
C PRO A 90 1.05 -3.96 -18.57
N LYS A 91 1.51 -2.71 -18.38
CA LYS A 91 2.26 -1.93 -19.37
C LYS A 91 3.77 -1.96 -19.14
N LEU A 92 4.21 -2.47 -17.99
CA LEU A 92 5.63 -2.59 -17.65
C LEU A 92 6.17 -3.91 -18.18
N ASP A 93 7.44 -3.91 -18.62
CA ASP A 93 8.13 -5.17 -18.87
C ASP A 93 8.35 -5.94 -17.56
N GLU A 94 8.64 -7.23 -17.68
CA GLU A 94 8.78 -8.15 -16.56
C GLU A 94 9.82 -7.70 -15.54
N TYR A 95 10.99 -7.24 -15.99
CA TYR A 95 12.08 -6.86 -15.09
C TYR A 95 11.74 -5.58 -14.34
N THR A 96 11.23 -4.56 -15.03
CA THR A 96 10.76 -3.31 -14.41
C THR A 96 9.68 -3.59 -13.38
N ARG A 97 8.66 -4.39 -13.73
CA ARG A 97 7.58 -4.77 -12.82
C ARG A 97 8.13 -5.44 -11.55
N GLN A 98 9.09 -6.35 -11.69
CA GLN A 98 9.71 -7.02 -10.54
C GLN A 98 10.47 -6.03 -9.66
N VAL A 99 11.34 -5.19 -10.23
CA VAL A 99 12.11 -4.20 -9.45
C VAL A 99 11.18 -3.25 -8.69
N LEU A 100 10.17 -2.69 -9.36
CA LEU A 100 9.20 -1.80 -8.71
C LEU A 100 8.38 -2.54 -7.64
N GLY A 101 7.97 -3.78 -7.92
CA GLY A 101 7.25 -4.63 -6.97
C GLY A 101 8.07 -4.90 -5.70
N LEU A 102 9.35 -5.22 -5.84
CA LEU A 102 10.27 -5.40 -4.71
C LEU A 102 10.46 -4.10 -3.94
N PHE A 103 10.62 -2.97 -4.63
CA PHE A 103 10.82 -1.66 -4.00
C PHE A 103 9.61 -1.29 -3.13
N ILE A 104 8.42 -1.34 -3.72
CA ILE A 104 7.17 -1.10 -2.99
C ILE A 104 7.04 -2.06 -1.80
N SER A 105 7.41 -3.33 -1.97
CA SER A 105 7.39 -4.32 -0.88
C SER A 105 8.25 -3.90 0.31
N LEU A 106 9.49 -3.43 0.07
CA LEU A 106 10.37 -2.94 1.13
C LEU A 106 9.78 -1.74 1.87
N GLU A 107 9.22 -0.79 1.14
CA GLU A 107 8.65 0.42 1.72
C GLU A 107 7.45 0.09 2.63
N ILE A 108 6.58 -0.83 2.20
CA ILE A 108 5.47 -1.31 3.03
C ILE A 108 6.01 -2.06 4.27
N ILE A 109 6.99 -2.96 4.11
CA ILE A 109 7.59 -3.70 5.24
C ILE A 109 8.14 -2.74 6.29
N GLN A 110 8.85 -1.68 5.88
CA GLN A 110 9.39 -0.67 6.78
C GLN A 110 8.28 0.04 7.58
N ALA A 111 7.20 0.45 6.91
CA ALA A 111 6.04 1.08 7.55
C ALA A 111 5.39 0.16 8.61
N ILE A 112 5.13 -1.11 8.25
CA ILE A 112 4.52 -2.08 9.17
C ILE A 112 5.47 -2.40 10.34
N GLN A 113 6.77 -2.52 10.08
CA GLN A 113 7.75 -2.76 11.13
C GLN A 113 7.81 -1.58 12.12
N ALA A 114 7.72 -0.34 11.64
CA ALA A 114 7.67 0.84 12.50
C ALA A 114 6.42 0.87 13.40
N ALA A 115 5.27 0.46 12.86
CA ALA A 115 4.04 0.29 13.65
C ALA A 115 4.18 -0.83 14.70
N HIS A 116 4.69 -2.00 14.30
CA HIS A 116 4.87 -3.15 15.18
C HIS A 116 5.84 -2.89 16.33
N ARG A 117 6.84 -2.01 16.15
CA ARG A 117 7.76 -1.57 17.23
C ARG A 117 7.07 -0.74 18.30
N ARG A 118 5.92 -0.15 17.98
CA ARG A 118 5.05 0.61 18.90
C ARG A 118 3.82 -0.19 19.33
N ASP A 119 3.83 -1.51 19.09
CA ASP A 119 2.71 -2.43 19.33
C ASP A 119 1.38 -2.02 18.66
N ILE A 120 1.49 -1.33 17.52
CA ILE A 120 0.36 -0.99 16.67
C ILE A 120 0.26 -2.02 15.56
N LEU A 121 -0.91 -2.64 15.45
CA LEU A 121 -1.27 -3.53 14.34
C LEU A 121 -2.05 -2.73 13.31
N HIS A 122 -1.80 -2.96 12.02
CA HIS A 122 -2.53 -2.31 10.94
C HIS A 122 -3.92 -2.96 10.72
N ARG A 123 -3.97 -4.29 10.61
CA ARG A 123 -5.16 -5.15 10.49
C ARG A 123 -6.02 -4.99 9.23
N ASP A 124 -5.61 -4.16 8.27
CA ASP A 124 -6.30 -3.97 6.99
C ASP A 124 -5.28 -3.64 5.88
N ILE A 125 -4.16 -4.37 5.83
CA ILE A 125 -3.15 -4.19 4.78
C ILE A 125 -3.72 -4.76 3.47
N LYS A 126 -3.89 -3.88 2.49
CA LYS A 126 -4.40 -4.22 1.15
C LYS A 126 -4.01 -3.14 0.15
N PRO A 127 -4.03 -3.42 -1.17
CA PRO A 127 -3.65 -2.42 -2.17
C PRO A 127 -4.42 -1.09 -2.13
N LEU A 128 -5.64 -1.05 -1.60
CA LEU A 128 -6.39 0.21 -1.43
C LEU A 128 -5.79 1.15 -0.36
N ASN A 129 -5.06 0.61 0.61
CA ASN A 129 -4.49 1.36 1.73
C ASN A 129 -3.00 1.68 1.53
N ILE A 130 -2.44 1.32 0.37
CA ILE A 130 -1.08 1.66 -0.02
C ILE A 130 -1.16 2.72 -1.11
N LEU A 131 -0.54 3.87 -0.88
CA LEU A 131 -0.53 5.02 -1.79
C LEU A 131 0.84 5.14 -2.45
N LEU A 132 0.84 5.43 -3.75
CA LEU A 132 2.02 5.78 -4.53
C LEU A 132 1.88 7.25 -4.93
N SER A 133 2.83 8.09 -4.52
CA SER A 133 2.81 9.50 -4.88
C SER A 133 3.51 9.79 -6.19
N THR A 134 3.13 10.91 -6.83
CA THR A 134 3.73 11.43 -8.06
C THR A 134 5.21 11.76 -7.94
N ASP A 135 5.75 11.82 -6.72
CA ASP A 135 7.18 11.95 -6.40
C ASP A 135 7.88 10.59 -6.17
N GLY A 136 7.22 9.48 -6.49
CA GLY A 136 7.80 8.13 -6.41
C GLY A 136 7.78 7.48 -5.03
N ARG A 137 7.22 8.14 -4.00
CA ARG A 137 7.17 7.59 -2.64
C ARG A 137 6.01 6.62 -2.43
N VAL A 138 6.19 5.70 -1.49
CA VAL A 138 5.16 4.76 -1.05
C VAL A 138 4.72 5.14 0.36
N LYS A 139 3.42 5.27 0.58
CA LYS A 139 2.83 5.60 1.88
C LYS A 139 1.72 4.64 2.26
N VAL A 140 1.75 4.14 3.49
CA VAL A 140 0.73 3.26 4.06
C VAL A 140 -0.26 4.12 4.85
N ALA A 141 -1.54 4.02 4.49
CA ALA A 141 -2.66 4.75 5.10
C ALA A 141 -3.49 3.86 6.04
N ASP A 142 -4.43 4.46 6.77
CA ASP A 142 -5.45 3.75 7.57
C ASP A 142 -4.89 2.82 8.68
N PHE A 143 -3.80 3.23 9.33
CA PHE A 143 -3.38 2.59 10.57
C PHE A 143 -4.41 2.84 11.66
N GLY A 144 -5.13 1.80 12.08
CA GLY A 144 -5.88 1.86 13.34
C GLY A 144 -7.40 1.77 13.28
N LEU A 145 -8.00 1.23 12.21
CA LEU A 145 -9.42 0.82 12.23
C LEU A 145 -9.75 -0.33 13.22
N ALA A 146 -8.81 -0.75 14.07
CA ALA A 146 -8.87 -2.07 14.67
C ALA A 146 -8.75 -2.17 16.20
N ARG A 147 -8.35 -1.14 16.96
CA ARG A 147 -8.55 -1.19 18.45
C ARG A 147 -10.02 -1.47 18.81
N VAL A 148 -10.92 -1.18 17.90
CA VAL A 148 -12.36 -1.28 18.08
C VAL A 148 -12.90 -2.69 17.80
N VAL A 149 -12.15 -3.58 17.15
CA VAL A 149 -12.61 -4.97 16.99
C VAL A 149 -12.60 -5.69 18.35
N GLU A 150 -11.74 -5.31 19.31
CA GLU A 150 -11.81 -5.87 20.67
C GLU A 150 -13.00 -5.33 21.47
N ALA A 151 -13.46 -4.09 21.24
CA ALA A 151 -14.64 -3.53 21.92
C ALA A 151 -15.97 -3.92 21.26
N ILE A 152 -15.97 -4.24 19.95
CA ILE A 152 -17.14 -4.73 19.19
C ILE A 152 -17.22 -6.27 19.18
N THR A 153 -16.58 -6.95 20.14
CA THR A 153 -16.69 -8.40 20.35
C THR A 153 -18.08 -8.90 20.78
N ARG A 154 -19.19 -8.18 20.53
CA ARG A 154 -20.52 -8.68 20.91
C ARG A 154 -21.63 -8.65 19.89
N THR A 155 -21.63 -7.84 18.85
CA THR A 155 -22.76 -7.90 17.90
C THR A 155 -22.50 -7.09 16.63
N HIS A 156 -22.62 -7.76 15.48
CA HIS A 156 -22.83 -7.21 14.15
C HIS A 156 -21.70 -6.37 13.54
N THR A 157 -20.94 -6.92 12.57
CA THR A 157 -20.78 -6.37 11.19
C THR A 157 -19.63 -7.04 10.40
N VAL A 158 -19.80 -8.31 10.02
CA VAL A 158 -19.05 -8.88 8.87
C VAL A 158 -19.69 -8.48 7.53
N LYS A 159 -20.92 -7.96 7.54
CA LYS A 159 -21.72 -7.70 6.33
C LYS A 159 -21.37 -6.44 5.52
N ALA A 160 -20.41 -5.61 5.95
CA ALA A 160 -20.13 -4.33 5.28
C ALA A 160 -18.66 -4.12 4.83
N ARG A 161 -17.76 -5.09 5.05
CA ARG A 161 -16.36 -4.93 4.63
C ARG A 161 -16.20 -5.31 3.15
N GLN A 162 -15.93 -4.29 2.34
CA GLN A 162 -15.49 -4.41 0.96
C GLN A 162 -14.41 -5.50 0.84
N THR A 163 -14.70 -6.51 0.02
CA THR A 163 -13.92 -7.69 -0.37
C THR A 163 -12.82 -8.16 0.61
N PRO A 164 -13.06 -9.20 1.43
CA PRO A 164 -12.07 -9.77 2.37
C PRO A 164 -10.97 -10.61 1.68
N LEU A 165 -10.60 -10.25 0.46
CA LEU A 165 -9.65 -10.98 -0.38
C LEU A 165 -8.25 -11.12 0.24
N TYR A 166 -7.87 -10.16 1.07
CA TYR A 166 -6.57 -10.11 1.75
C TYR A 166 -6.67 -10.50 3.23
N ALA A 167 -7.87 -10.81 3.73
CA ALA A 167 -8.08 -11.09 5.14
C ALA A 167 -7.44 -12.42 5.56
N ALA A 168 -6.76 -12.41 6.71
CA ALA A 168 -6.12 -13.60 7.23
C ALA A 168 -7.15 -14.63 7.73
N PRO A 169 -6.84 -15.95 7.73
CA PRO A 169 -7.77 -16.98 8.20
C PRO A 169 -8.37 -16.71 9.59
N GLU A 170 -7.56 -16.22 10.53
CA GLU A 170 -8.01 -15.84 11.88
C GLU A 170 -9.05 -14.71 11.87
N GLN A 171 -9.04 -13.81 10.88
CA GLN A 171 -10.06 -12.76 10.74
C GLN A 171 -11.41 -13.34 10.32
N TRP A 172 -11.41 -14.38 9.48
CA TRP A 172 -12.62 -15.09 9.07
C TRP A 172 -13.23 -15.92 10.20
N ARG A 173 -12.38 -16.40 11.11
CA ARG A 173 -12.77 -17.19 12.29
C ARG A 173 -13.09 -16.32 13.51
N GLU A 174 -12.96 -15.00 13.37
CA GLU A 174 -13.12 -14.03 14.46
C GLU A 174 -12.20 -14.35 15.67
N GLU A 175 -11.02 -14.88 15.39
CA GLU A 175 -9.97 -15.20 16.37
C GLU A 175 -9.18 -13.94 16.75
N LYS A 176 -8.35 -14.05 17.80
CA LYS A 176 -7.52 -12.94 18.27
C LYS A 176 -6.48 -12.58 17.19
N LEU A 177 -6.45 -11.30 16.83
CA LEU A 177 -5.50 -10.76 15.85
C LEU A 177 -4.17 -10.40 16.51
N ASP A 178 -3.07 -10.63 15.80
CA ASP A 178 -1.71 -10.30 16.25
C ASP A 178 -0.82 -9.81 15.09
N LYS A 179 0.50 -9.69 15.33
CA LYS A 179 1.46 -9.24 14.31
C LYS A 179 1.52 -10.19 13.11
N SER A 180 1.21 -11.47 13.29
CA SER A 180 1.18 -12.45 12.20
C SER A 180 -0.01 -12.24 11.27
N THR A 181 -1.11 -11.64 11.75
CA THR A 181 -2.24 -11.21 10.91
C THR A 181 -1.80 -10.20 9.87
N ASP A 182 -1.03 -9.18 10.29
CA ASP A 182 -0.47 -8.18 9.37
C ASP A 182 0.50 -8.82 8.38
N VAL A 183 1.29 -9.82 8.80
CA VAL A 183 2.20 -10.57 7.91
C VAL A 183 1.42 -11.28 6.79
N TYR A 184 0.28 -11.90 7.10
CA TYR A 184 -0.55 -12.55 6.07
C TYR A 184 -1.09 -11.52 5.06
N GLN A 185 -1.67 -10.42 5.56
CA GLN A 185 -2.25 -9.38 4.72
C GLN A 185 -1.19 -8.70 3.84
N LEU A 186 0.00 -8.45 4.40
CA LEU A 186 1.17 -8.01 3.67
C LEU A 186 1.52 -9.02 2.57
N ALA A 187 1.72 -10.30 2.91
CA ALA A 187 2.06 -11.34 1.95
C ALA A 187 1.04 -11.44 0.81
N ALA A 188 -0.25 -11.34 1.11
CA ALA A 188 -1.32 -11.34 0.11
C ALA A 188 -1.26 -10.11 -0.81
N THR A 189 -0.94 -8.94 -0.25
CA THR A 189 -0.73 -7.69 -0.99
C THR A 189 0.49 -7.78 -1.90
N LEU A 190 1.63 -8.26 -1.38
CA LEU A 190 2.87 -8.41 -2.14
C LEU A 190 2.73 -9.46 -3.25
N TYR A 191 2.08 -10.59 -2.94
CA TYR A 191 1.77 -11.61 -3.94
C TYR A 191 0.96 -11.01 -5.09
N HIS A 192 -0.08 -10.22 -4.78
CA HIS A 192 -0.91 -9.59 -5.81
C HIS A 192 -0.12 -8.58 -6.65
N LEU A 193 0.67 -7.73 -5.99
CA LEU A 193 1.53 -6.77 -6.68
C LEU A 193 2.48 -7.45 -7.67
N ILE A 194 3.16 -8.50 -7.21
CA ILE A 194 4.16 -9.19 -8.03
C ILE A 194 3.46 -10.03 -9.09
N ALA A 195 2.55 -10.95 -8.75
CA ALA A 195 1.92 -11.85 -9.72
C ALA A 195 0.88 -11.18 -10.64
N GLY A 196 0.54 -9.90 -10.41
CA GLY A 196 -0.53 -9.18 -11.11
C GLY A 196 -1.95 -9.73 -10.84
N ARG A 197 -2.08 -10.71 -9.94
CA ARG A 197 -3.37 -11.30 -9.52
C ARG A 197 -3.32 -11.76 -8.06
N PRO A 198 -4.47 -11.78 -7.36
CA PRO A 198 -4.51 -12.19 -5.95
C PRO A 198 -4.10 -13.65 -5.72
N ALA A 199 -3.60 -13.95 -4.52
CA ALA A 199 -3.31 -15.32 -4.10
C ALA A 199 -4.59 -16.15 -3.86
N ASN A 200 -5.64 -15.49 -3.35
CA ASN A 200 -6.96 -16.08 -3.17
C ASN A 200 -7.78 -15.87 -4.44
N GLU A 201 -8.20 -16.97 -5.07
CA GLU A 201 -8.97 -16.95 -6.33
C GLU A 201 -10.49 -17.13 -6.10
N GLY A 202 -10.95 -17.06 -4.85
CA GLY A 202 -12.35 -17.17 -4.49
C GLY A 202 -13.20 -16.02 -5.06
N GLN A 203 -14.33 -16.36 -5.68
CA GLN A 203 -15.24 -15.38 -6.26
C GLN A 203 -16.41 -15.07 -5.33
N GLY A 204 -16.61 -13.78 -5.04
CA GLY A 204 -17.63 -13.32 -4.10
C GLY A 204 -17.35 -13.76 -2.65
N LEU A 205 -18.19 -13.31 -1.72
CA LEU A 205 -17.96 -13.55 -0.28
C LEU A 205 -17.92 -15.05 0.06
N TRP A 206 -18.85 -15.82 -0.49
CA TRP A 206 -18.91 -17.27 -0.28
C TRP A 206 -17.75 -18.03 -0.91
N GLY A 207 -17.29 -17.61 -2.10
CA GLY A 207 -16.14 -18.23 -2.74
C GLY A 207 -14.84 -17.97 -1.99
N LEU A 208 -14.68 -16.75 -1.46
CA LEU A 208 -13.54 -16.40 -0.60
C LEU A 208 -13.55 -17.22 0.70
N TYR A 209 -14.71 -17.29 1.38
CA TYR A 209 -14.87 -18.10 2.60
C TYR A 209 -14.51 -19.58 2.33
N ARG A 210 -15.06 -20.16 1.26
CA ARG A 210 -14.75 -21.54 0.86
C ARG A 210 -13.28 -21.73 0.50
N TRP A 211 -12.64 -20.75 -0.14
CA TRP A 211 -11.21 -20.81 -0.44
C TRP A 211 -10.38 -20.84 0.85
N HIS A 212 -10.77 -20.15 1.92
CA HIS A 212 -10.07 -20.27 3.20
C HIS A 212 -10.22 -21.64 3.87
N GLU A 213 -11.30 -22.38 3.60
CA GLU A 213 -11.50 -23.73 4.16
C GLU A 213 -10.74 -24.82 3.39
N ILE A 214 -10.71 -24.74 2.05
CA ILE A 214 -10.22 -25.84 1.20
C ILE A 214 -9.28 -25.40 0.06
N GLY A 215 -9.11 -24.10 -0.13
CA GLY A 215 -8.27 -23.54 -1.18
C GLY A 215 -6.78 -23.78 -0.89
N LYS A 216 -5.99 -23.78 -1.95
CA LYS A 216 -4.53 -23.87 -1.87
C LYS A 216 -3.92 -22.69 -2.58
N VAL A 217 -2.97 -22.03 -1.92
CA VAL A 217 -2.14 -21.00 -2.52
C VAL A 217 -1.26 -21.66 -3.58
N VAL A 218 -1.30 -21.14 -4.80
CA VAL A 218 -0.29 -21.47 -5.82
C VAL A 218 1.01 -20.77 -5.40
N PRO A 219 2.14 -21.48 -5.24
CA PRO A 219 3.40 -20.84 -4.87
C PRO A 219 3.80 -19.74 -5.85
N LEU A 220 4.30 -18.61 -5.34
CA LEU A 220 4.65 -17.46 -6.17
C LEU A 220 5.71 -17.81 -7.22
N LYS A 221 6.64 -18.72 -6.90
CA LYS A 221 7.67 -19.21 -7.84
C LYS A 221 7.11 -19.96 -9.06
N GLU A 222 5.91 -20.52 -8.95
CA GLU A 222 5.24 -21.15 -10.11
C GLU A 222 4.58 -20.10 -11.01
N ARG A 223 4.16 -18.97 -10.44
CA ARG A 223 3.58 -17.85 -11.20
C ARG A 223 4.64 -16.95 -11.80
N GLU A 224 5.74 -16.76 -11.10
CA GLU A 224 6.84 -15.84 -11.44
C GLU A 224 8.18 -16.59 -11.39
N PRO A 225 8.49 -17.46 -12.38
CA PRO A 225 9.68 -18.32 -12.33
C PRO A 225 11.02 -17.59 -12.43
N THR A 226 10.99 -16.35 -12.94
CA THR A 226 12.15 -15.46 -13.10
C THR A 226 12.47 -14.68 -11.82
N LEU A 227 11.54 -14.63 -10.87
CA LEU A 227 11.74 -13.99 -9.57
C LEU A 227 12.76 -14.77 -8.74
N VAL A 228 13.55 -14.05 -7.94
CA VAL A 228 14.48 -14.65 -6.98
C VAL A 228 13.73 -15.67 -6.09
N PRO A 229 14.11 -16.97 -6.10
CA PRO A 229 13.37 -18.03 -5.41
C PRO A 229 13.13 -17.76 -3.93
N GLU A 230 14.10 -17.19 -3.24
CA GLU A 230 14.03 -16.86 -1.82
C GLU A 230 12.94 -15.81 -1.54
N VAL A 231 12.78 -14.82 -2.44
CA VAL A 231 11.72 -13.82 -2.35
C VAL A 231 10.36 -14.48 -2.60
N ALA A 232 10.26 -15.31 -3.63
CA ALA A 232 9.03 -16.01 -3.96
C ALA A 232 8.56 -16.91 -2.81
N ASP A 233 9.49 -17.65 -2.21
CA ASP A 233 9.23 -18.58 -1.11
C ASP A 233 8.85 -17.83 0.17
N VAL A 234 9.52 -16.72 0.53
CA VAL A 234 9.17 -15.98 1.75
C VAL A 234 7.78 -15.33 1.66
N ILE A 235 7.42 -14.77 0.50
CA ILE A 235 6.08 -14.22 0.28
C ILE A 235 5.03 -15.33 0.34
N THR A 236 5.28 -16.47 -0.30
CA THR A 236 4.37 -17.63 -0.26
C THR A 236 4.20 -18.16 1.17
N ASN A 237 5.29 -18.24 1.93
CA ASN A 237 5.26 -18.67 3.34
C ASN A 237 4.52 -17.70 4.26
N GLY A 238 4.42 -16.42 3.89
CA GLY A 238 3.56 -15.44 4.54
C GLY A 238 2.07 -15.78 4.52
N LEU A 239 1.64 -16.59 3.54
CA LEU A 239 0.25 -16.97 3.32
C LEU A 239 -0.16 -18.28 4.02
N LYS A 240 0.69 -18.80 4.92
CA LYS A 240 0.35 -20.00 5.69
C LYS A 240 -0.84 -19.77 6.62
N GLU A 241 -1.60 -20.84 6.83
CA GLU A 241 -2.84 -20.81 7.60
C GLU A 241 -2.61 -20.37 9.05
N LYS A 242 -1.66 -21.01 9.74
CA LYS A 242 -1.32 -20.66 11.13
C LYS A 242 -0.34 -19.50 11.21
N GLY A 243 -0.63 -18.55 12.08
CA GLY A 243 0.23 -17.38 12.34
C GLY A 243 1.67 -17.73 12.73
N GLU A 244 1.85 -18.78 13.56
CA GLU A 244 3.16 -19.23 14.05
C GLU A 244 4.09 -19.78 12.96
N ASP A 245 3.53 -20.25 11.83
CA ASP A 245 4.31 -20.81 10.73
C ASP A 245 4.76 -19.73 9.72
N ARG A 246 4.25 -18.49 9.85
CA ARG A 246 4.53 -17.36 8.96
C ARG A 246 5.91 -16.76 9.28
N PRO A 247 6.63 -16.24 8.28
CA PRO A 247 7.92 -15.58 8.48
C PRO A 247 7.78 -14.30 9.31
N SER A 248 8.87 -13.89 9.95
CA SER A 248 8.94 -12.54 10.52
C SER A 248 9.05 -11.48 9.43
N LEU A 249 8.70 -10.22 9.73
CA LEU A 249 8.92 -9.10 8.81
C LEU A 249 10.40 -8.96 8.40
N TRP A 250 11.33 -9.25 9.30
CA TRP A 250 12.77 -9.26 8.98
C TRP A 250 13.12 -10.35 7.96
N SER A 251 12.58 -11.55 8.14
CA SER A 251 12.77 -12.66 7.20
C SER A 251 12.22 -12.35 5.81
N MET A 252 11.19 -11.51 5.70
CA MET A 252 10.70 -10.99 4.41
C MET A 252 11.60 -9.88 3.86
N PHE A 253 12.04 -8.95 4.72
CA PHE A 253 12.88 -7.82 4.34
C PHE A 253 14.23 -8.23 3.73
N ASP A 254 14.92 -9.18 4.37
CA ASP A 254 16.29 -9.59 4.02
C ASP A 254 16.45 -10.07 2.56
N PRO A 255 15.68 -11.07 2.07
CA PRO A 255 15.79 -11.52 0.68
C PRO A 255 15.31 -10.46 -0.33
N ILE A 256 14.28 -9.67 0.01
CA ILE A 256 13.76 -8.62 -0.89
C ILE A 256 14.79 -7.51 -1.05
N SER A 257 15.41 -7.07 0.05
CA SER A 257 16.46 -6.04 0.02
C SER A 257 17.69 -6.53 -0.73
N THR A 258 18.13 -7.76 -0.48
CA THR A 258 19.24 -8.38 -1.20
C THR A 258 18.97 -8.48 -2.71
N ALA A 259 17.74 -8.82 -3.12
CA ALA A 259 17.37 -8.89 -4.52
C ALA A 259 17.42 -7.52 -5.22
N LEU A 260 17.12 -6.44 -4.48
CA LEU A 260 17.12 -5.06 -4.99
C LEU A 260 18.50 -4.41 -5.05
N MET A 261 19.48 -4.82 -4.25
CA MET A 261 20.80 -4.15 -4.13
C MET A 261 21.70 -4.24 -5.39
N LYS A 262 21.20 -4.72 -6.52
CA LYS A 262 21.97 -4.83 -7.77
C LYS A 262 21.89 -3.50 -8.53
N PRO A 263 23.02 -2.95 -9.01
CA PRO A 263 23.00 -1.78 -9.89
C PRO A 263 22.10 -2.04 -11.11
N CYS A 264 21.43 -0.99 -11.58
CA CYS A 264 20.54 -1.09 -12.73
C CYS A 264 20.76 0.08 -13.68
N ARG A 265 20.12 0.02 -14.83
CA ARG A 265 19.94 1.17 -15.71
C ARG A 265 18.48 1.55 -15.75
N LEU A 266 18.20 2.84 -15.77
CA LEU A 266 16.86 3.40 -15.89
C LEU A 266 16.73 4.16 -17.21
N GLU A 267 15.59 3.96 -17.87
CA GLU A 267 15.12 4.70 -19.02
C GLU A 267 13.78 5.33 -18.66
N ILE A 268 13.63 6.63 -18.94
CA ILE A 268 12.36 7.34 -18.86
C ILE A 268 12.06 7.92 -20.24
N ASP A 269 10.93 7.51 -20.82
CA ASP A 269 10.41 8.01 -22.10
C ASP A 269 9.19 8.89 -21.84
N ALA A 270 9.37 10.20 -22.07
CA ALA A 270 8.32 11.21 -21.99
C ALA A 270 7.96 11.80 -23.36
N THR A 271 8.31 11.14 -24.47
CA THR A 271 8.00 11.64 -25.82
C THR A 271 6.50 11.80 -26.10
N GLY A 272 5.66 11.03 -25.41
CA GLY A 272 4.20 11.12 -25.49
C GLY A 272 3.55 12.08 -24.48
N CYS A 273 4.34 12.76 -23.65
CA CYS A 273 3.87 13.65 -22.60
C CYS A 273 3.68 15.09 -23.12
N THR A 274 2.79 15.84 -22.45
CA THR A 274 2.70 17.30 -22.62
C THR A 274 3.91 17.98 -21.96
N ASP A 275 4.21 19.23 -22.36
CA ASP A 275 5.32 19.98 -21.77
C ASP A 275 5.14 20.21 -20.26
N GLU A 276 3.89 20.37 -19.79
CA GLU A 276 3.56 20.45 -18.36
C GLU A 276 3.93 19.16 -17.61
N GLN A 277 3.62 17.99 -18.19
CA GLN A 277 3.99 16.71 -17.60
C GLN A 277 5.50 16.49 -17.59
N VAL A 278 6.19 16.85 -18.67
CA VAL A 278 7.66 16.77 -18.74
C VAL A 278 8.28 17.66 -17.66
N ALA A 279 7.79 18.89 -17.48
CA ALA A 279 8.27 19.80 -16.46
C ALA A 279 8.07 19.24 -15.03
N GLU A 280 6.93 18.61 -14.75
CA GLU A 280 6.71 17.96 -13.45
C GLU A 280 7.61 16.72 -13.26
N ILE A 281 7.90 15.93 -14.31
CA ILE A 281 8.86 14.81 -14.22
C ILE A 281 10.26 15.33 -13.86
N VAL A 282 10.78 16.33 -14.59
CA VAL A 282 12.11 16.95 -14.34
C VAL A 282 12.22 17.51 -12.92
N LYS A 283 11.11 17.97 -12.34
CA LYS A 283 11.07 18.55 -10.99
C LYS A 283 11.17 17.50 -9.88
N VAL A 284 10.77 16.26 -10.14
CA VAL A 284 10.71 15.18 -9.13
C VAL A 284 11.71 14.05 -9.37
N THR A 285 12.44 14.07 -10.49
CA THR A 285 13.51 13.11 -10.82
C THR A 285 14.83 13.83 -11.09
N ASP A 286 15.94 13.08 -11.10
CA ASP A 286 17.25 13.61 -11.45
C ASP A 286 17.47 13.76 -12.98
N PHE A 287 16.42 13.59 -13.80
CA PHE A 287 16.50 13.65 -15.25
C PHE A 287 16.32 15.07 -15.79
N GLU A 288 17.19 15.46 -16.73
CA GLU A 288 17.04 16.69 -17.53
C GLU A 288 16.05 16.47 -18.69
N GLU A 289 15.42 17.56 -19.18
CA GLU A 289 14.40 17.48 -20.23
C GLU A 289 14.92 16.82 -21.51
N GLU A 290 16.16 17.09 -21.92
CA GLU A 290 16.73 16.46 -23.13
C GLU A 290 16.82 14.94 -22.99
N MET A 291 17.05 14.43 -21.79
CA MET A 291 17.16 13.00 -21.51
C MET A 291 15.81 12.29 -21.63
N LEU A 292 14.71 12.98 -21.31
CA LEU A 292 13.36 12.42 -21.31
C LEU A 292 12.75 12.29 -22.72
N ARG A 293 13.31 13.00 -23.70
CA ARG A 293 12.86 13.00 -25.10
C ARG A 293 13.69 12.10 -26.03
N GLU A 294 14.64 11.34 -25.47
CA GLU A 294 15.51 10.39 -26.19
C GLU A 294 15.12 8.93 -25.88
N PRO A 295 14.09 8.36 -26.55
CA PRO A 295 13.65 7.00 -26.28
C PRO A 295 14.76 5.98 -26.55
N GLY A 296 14.87 4.97 -25.70
CA GLY A 296 15.90 3.92 -25.76
C GLY A 296 17.21 4.26 -25.04
N LYS A 297 17.37 5.49 -24.50
CA LYS A 297 18.55 5.87 -23.73
C LYS A 297 18.44 5.40 -22.29
N ARG A 298 19.44 4.64 -21.85
CA ARG A 298 19.50 4.03 -20.51
C ARG A 298 20.64 4.63 -19.71
N PHE A 299 20.30 5.18 -18.55
CA PHE A 299 21.24 5.84 -17.66
C PHE A 299 21.63 4.89 -16.53
N PRO A 300 22.92 4.80 -16.18
CA PRO A 300 23.34 3.98 -15.05
C PRO A 300 22.85 4.61 -13.74
N PHE A 301 22.14 3.84 -12.92
CA PHE A 301 21.72 4.25 -11.59
C PHE A 301 22.46 3.41 -10.53
N PRO A 302 23.35 4.03 -9.73
CA PRO A 302 24.07 3.32 -8.68
C PRO A 302 23.15 2.89 -7.53
N ASN A 303 22.06 3.62 -7.31
CA ASN A 303 21.06 3.32 -6.29
C ASN A 303 19.76 2.80 -6.94
N PRO A 304 19.47 1.49 -6.84
CA PRO A 304 18.28 0.89 -7.43
C PRO A 304 16.97 1.32 -6.75
N LEU A 305 17.02 1.79 -5.49
CA LEU A 305 15.84 2.31 -4.80
C LEU A 305 15.42 3.66 -5.38
N GLU A 306 16.39 4.54 -5.64
CA GLU A 306 16.18 5.83 -6.29
C GLU A 306 15.68 5.65 -7.73
N ALA A 307 16.27 4.73 -8.48
CA ALA A 307 15.78 4.36 -9.81
C ALA A 307 14.31 3.90 -9.78
N ALA A 308 13.90 3.14 -8.77
CA ALA A 308 12.51 2.71 -8.62
C ALA A 308 11.57 3.88 -8.26
N GLN A 309 12.01 4.81 -7.41
CA GLN A 309 11.24 6.03 -7.08
C GLN A 309 11.01 6.88 -8.33
N GLU A 310 12.07 7.18 -9.08
CA GLU A 310 11.96 7.97 -10.31
C GLU A 310 11.12 7.29 -11.39
N ALA A 311 11.24 5.97 -11.53
CA ALA A 311 10.39 5.20 -12.43
C ALA A 311 8.91 5.29 -12.05
N ILE A 312 8.56 5.17 -10.76
CA ILE A 312 7.17 5.32 -10.29
C ILE A 312 6.68 6.74 -10.57
N ALA A 313 7.48 7.76 -10.23
CA ALA A 313 7.14 9.16 -10.45
C ALA A 313 6.83 9.44 -11.93
N ALA A 314 7.73 9.02 -12.83
CA ALA A 314 7.57 9.19 -14.26
C ALA A 314 6.30 8.51 -14.80
N VAL A 315 6.01 7.28 -14.37
CA VAL A 315 4.82 6.54 -14.80
C VAL A 315 3.53 7.22 -14.32
N LEU A 316 3.50 7.72 -13.08
CA LEU A 316 2.33 8.42 -12.54
C LEU A 316 2.09 9.78 -13.21
N LEU A 317 3.16 10.46 -13.62
CA LEU A 317 3.08 11.73 -14.36
C LEU A 317 2.80 11.54 -15.87
N GLY A 318 2.69 10.30 -16.33
CA GLY A 318 2.22 9.93 -17.67
C GLY A 318 3.33 9.52 -18.65
N GLY A 319 4.58 9.51 -18.20
CA GLY A 319 5.70 8.94 -18.94
C GLY A 319 5.69 7.41 -18.91
N LYS A 320 6.71 6.82 -19.53
CA LYS A 320 7.03 5.40 -19.43
C LYS A 320 8.38 5.23 -18.77
N SER A 321 8.56 4.16 -18.01
CA SER A 321 9.84 3.81 -17.41
C SER A 321 10.21 2.38 -17.75
N ALA A 322 11.50 2.13 -17.98
CA ALA A 322 12.05 0.78 -18.07
C ALA A 322 13.34 0.69 -17.24
N ILE A 323 13.44 -0.35 -16.43
CA ILE A 323 14.64 -0.69 -15.67
C ILE A 323 15.27 -1.92 -16.33
N SER A 324 16.60 -1.96 -16.39
CA SER A 324 17.32 -3.15 -16.84
C SER A 324 18.54 -3.45 -15.99
N PRO A 325 19.07 -4.68 -16.06
CA PRO A 325 20.40 -4.98 -15.55
C PRO A 325 21.48 -4.04 -16.14
N PRO A 326 22.64 -3.94 -15.46
CA PRO A 326 23.70 -2.99 -15.79
C PRO A 326 24.46 -3.32 -17.07
#